data_AF-W1I8K0-F1
#
_entry.id   AF-W1I8K0-F1
#
_cell.length_a   1.000
_cell.length_b   1.000
_cell.length_c   1.000
_cell.angle_alpha   90.00
_cell.angle_beta   90.00
_cell.angle_gamma   90.00
#
_symmetry.space_group_name_H-M   'P 1'
#
loop_
_entity.id
_entity.type
_entity.pdbx_description
1 polymer ?
#
loop_
_entity_poly.entity_id
_entity_poly.type
_entity_poly.pdbx_seq_one_letter_code
_entity_poly.pdbx_strand_id
1 'polypeptide(L)'
;MSNSKFNLGQVTTTQMLGLMLLAYAFSFAIRLIWVFQFQDNSSFMWNNELMINTNDGYFFASGVQEALSGLHQPNPRVFGVWDYGVIFFTTLLVKLTPMSLETATLYAPSIFSSMVVIPMILIARLYKQTMWGFFAALLGVSLGVTITER
;
A
#
# COMPACT_ATOMS: atom_id res chain seq x y z
N MET A 1 27.23 -34.37 19.91
CA MET A 1 26.44 -33.13 19.69
C MET A 1 25.33 -33.45 18.70
N SER A 2 24.10 -33.60 19.19
CA SER A 2 22.94 -33.87 18.36
C SER A 2 22.60 -32.61 17.56
N ASN A 3 22.88 -32.63 16.26
CA ASN A 3 22.37 -31.63 15.33
C ASN A 3 20.85 -31.86 15.21
N SER A 4 20.07 -31.27 16.11
CA SER A 4 18.64 -31.08 15.89
C SER A 4 18.49 -30.11 14.73
N LYS A 5 18.53 -30.64 13.51
CA LYS A 5 18.12 -29.91 12.31
C LYS A 5 16.78 -29.30 12.64
N PHE A 6 16.71 -27.97 12.68
CA PHE A 6 15.47 -27.23 12.82
C PHE A 6 14.59 -27.66 11.64
N ASN A 7 13.78 -28.68 11.83
CA ASN A 7 12.86 -29.16 10.83
C ASN A 7 11.71 -28.17 10.90
N LEU A 8 11.88 -27.03 10.22
CA LEU A 8 10.79 -26.14 9.86
C LEU A 8 9.87 -26.98 8.99
N GLY A 9 8.99 -27.76 9.62
CA GLY A 9 8.00 -28.58 8.96
C GLY A 9 7.29 -27.73 7.92
N GLN A 10 7.01 -28.31 6.76
CA GLN A 10 6.35 -27.58 5.69
C GLN A 10 5.10 -26.89 6.23
N VAL A 11 5.08 -25.56 6.11
CA VAL A 11 3.96 -24.74 6.57
C VAL A 11 2.72 -25.16 5.79
N THR A 12 1.66 -25.53 6.51
CA THR A 12 0.39 -25.90 5.88
C THR A 12 -0.20 -24.69 5.16
N THR A 13 -1.08 -24.91 4.17
CA THR A 13 -1.70 -23.80 3.43
C THR A 13 -2.42 -22.82 4.34
N THR A 14 -3.11 -23.31 5.38
CA THR A 14 -3.82 -22.46 6.35
C THR A 14 -2.85 -21.59 7.15
N GLN A 15 -1.74 -22.16 7.64
CA GLN A 15 -0.71 -21.40 8.34
C GLN A 15 -0.07 -20.36 7.43
N MET A 16 0.18 -20.70 6.15
CA MET A 16 0.72 -19.75 5.18
C MET A 16 -0.22 -18.56 4.95
N LEU A 17 -1.52 -18.81 4.80
CA LEU A 17 -2.51 -17.72 4.66
C LEU A 17 -2.52 -16.83 5.90
N GLY A 18 -2.41 -17.42 7.10
CA GLY A 18 -2.25 -16.67 8.35
C GLY A 18 -0.98 -15.80 8.36
N LEU A 19 0.15 -16.33 7.90
CA LEU A 19 1.41 -15.58 7.77
C LEU A 19 1.29 -14.44 6.75
N MET A 20 0.61 -14.65 5.63
CA MET A 20 0.37 -13.60 4.63
C MET A 20 -0.50 -12.48 5.17
N LEU A 21 -1.59 -12.81 5.86
CA LEU A 21 -2.47 -11.83 6.48
C LEU A 21 -1.73 -11.05 7.56
N LEU A 22 -0.97 -11.73 8.41
CA LEU A 22 -0.15 -11.10 9.44
C LEU A 22 0.90 -10.14 8.84
N ALA A 23 1.62 -10.60 7.82
CA ALA A 23 2.60 -9.76 7.13
C ALA A 23 1.94 -8.55 6.44
N TYR A 24 0.75 -8.73 5.86
CA TYR A 24 -0.01 -7.66 5.24
C TYR A 24 -0.46 -6.62 6.27
N ALA A 25 -1.04 -7.06 7.40
CA ALA A 25 -1.47 -6.18 8.48
C ALA A 25 -0.29 -5.40 9.07
N PHE A 26 0.84 -6.07 9.30
CA PHE A 26 2.08 -5.42 9.72
C PHE A 26 2.55 -4.37 8.71
N SER A 27 2.59 -4.74 7.43
CA SER A 27 2.99 -3.90 6.31
C SER A 27 2.12 -2.64 6.20
N PHE A 28 0.81 -2.80 6.36
CA PHE A 28 -0.14 -1.69 6.37
C PHE A 28 0.08 -0.79 7.59
N ALA A 29 0.18 -1.36 8.79
CA ALA A 29 0.33 -0.62 10.04
C ALA A 29 1.59 0.27 10.05
N ILE A 30 2.73 -0.20 9.56
CA ILE A 30 3.97 0.60 9.54
C ILE A 30 3.88 1.79 8.58
N ARG A 31 3.10 1.69 7.49
CA ARG A 31 2.89 2.82 6.57
C ARG A 31 1.97 3.88 7.17
N LEU A 32 1.20 3.54 8.20
CA LEU A 32 0.35 4.49 8.91
C LEU A 32 1.11 5.31 9.96
N ILE A 33 2.38 5.01 10.27
CA ILE A 33 3.17 5.76 11.26
C ILE A 33 3.16 7.26 10.94
N TRP A 34 3.40 7.62 9.68
CA TRP A 34 3.37 9.01 9.24
C TRP A 34 2.00 9.67 9.44
N VAL A 35 0.91 8.96 9.11
CA VAL A 35 -0.46 9.46 9.32
C VAL A 35 -0.69 9.72 10.80
N PHE A 36 -0.35 8.78 11.68
CA PHE A 36 -0.51 8.95 13.13
C PHE A 36 0.35 10.07 13.70
N GLN A 37 1.51 10.34 13.11
CA GLN A 37 2.40 11.42 13.54
C GLN A 37 1.88 12.81 13.16
N PHE A 38 1.26 12.94 11.97
CA PHE A 38 0.92 14.25 11.40
C PHE A 38 -0.58 14.58 11.37
N GLN A 39 -1.46 13.64 11.72
CA GLN A 39 -2.92 13.84 11.76
C GLN A 39 -3.39 15.05 12.58
N ASP A 40 -2.66 15.42 13.65
CA ASP A 40 -3.03 16.53 14.54
C ASP A 40 -2.41 17.88 14.13
N ASN A 41 -1.61 17.90 13.06
CA ASN A 41 -0.91 19.10 12.63
C ASN A 41 -1.70 19.83 11.54
N SER A 42 -2.24 21.00 11.89
CA SER A 42 -3.04 21.83 10.99
C SER A 42 -2.33 22.22 9.69
N SER A 43 -0.99 22.26 9.67
CA SER A 43 -0.22 22.59 8.46
C SER A 43 -0.26 21.49 7.39
N PHE A 44 -0.65 20.26 7.75
CA PHE A 44 -0.78 19.14 6.82
C PHE A 44 -2.23 18.81 6.47
N MET A 45 -3.19 19.64 6.90
CA MET A 45 -4.62 19.39 6.72
C MET A 45 -5.20 20.29 5.63
N TRP A 46 -6.02 19.70 4.76
CA TRP A 46 -6.85 20.40 3.78
C TRP A 46 -8.25 19.79 3.77
N ASN A 47 -9.28 20.62 3.84
CA ASN A 47 -10.68 20.15 3.86
C ASN A 47 -10.96 19.09 4.95
N ASN A 48 -10.39 19.29 6.15
CA ASN A 48 -10.43 18.33 7.28
C ASN A 48 -9.83 16.95 6.98
N GLU A 49 -9.00 16.83 5.95
CA GLU A 49 -8.32 15.60 5.55
C GLU A 49 -6.80 15.83 5.48
N LEU A 50 -6.03 14.79 5.74
CA LEU A 50 -4.57 14.86 5.68
C LEU A 50 -4.13 14.92 4.20
N MET A 51 -3.28 15.88 3.88
CA MET A 51 -2.79 16.10 2.53
C MET A 51 -1.82 14.99 2.10
N ILE A 52 -1.89 14.63 0.82
CA ILE A 52 -0.87 13.78 0.21
C ILE A 52 0.50 14.49 0.23
N ASN A 53 1.55 13.73 0.51
CA ASN A 53 2.89 14.26 0.79
C ASN A 53 3.85 14.20 -0.42
N THR A 54 3.36 13.81 -1.60
CA THR A 54 4.18 13.67 -2.82
C THR A 54 3.56 14.44 -3.99
N ASN A 55 4.41 15.11 -4.76
CA ASN A 55 3.98 15.88 -5.94
C ASN A 55 3.31 15.00 -7.00
N ASP A 56 3.82 13.79 -7.22
CA ASP A 56 3.25 12.85 -8.19
C ASP A 56 1.86 12.37 -7.78
N GLY A 57 1.59 12.32 -6.47
CA GLY A 57 0.24 12.05 -5.97
C GLY A 57 -0.77 13.07 -6.47
N TYR A 58 -0.41 14.36 -6.51
CA TYR A 58 -1.29 15.42 -7.00
C TYR A 58 -1.54 15.32 -8.50
N PHE A 59 -0.54 14.85 -9.25
CA PHE A 59 -0.69 14.58 -10.67
C PHE A 59 -1.78 13.50 -10.90
N PHE A 60 -1.73 12.37 -10.21
CA PHE A 60 -2.76 11.34 -10.33
C PHE A 60 -4.12 11.78 -9.75
N ALA A 61 -4.13 12.51 -8.64
CA ALA A 61 -5.35 13.04 -8.04
C ALA A 61 -6.10 13.98 -9.00
N SER A 62 -5.38 14.79 -9.78
CA SER A 62 -5.98 15.67 -10.80
C SER A 62 -6.70 14.89 -11.90
N GLY A 63 -6.15 13.76 -12.34
CA GLY A 63 -6.81 12.87 -13.29
C GLY A 63 -8.04 12.18 -12.70
N VAL A 64 -8.03 11.88 -11.39
CA VAL A 64 -9.22 11.35 -10.70
C VAL A 64 -10.31 12.43 -10.58
N GLN A 65 -9.93 13.69 -10.33
CA GLN A 65 -10.89 14.81 -10.35
C GLN A 65 -11.53 14.97 -11.73
N GLU A 66 -10.73 14.90 -12.80
CA GLU A 66 -11.22 14.91 -14.17
C GLU A 66 -12.21 13.76 -14.42
N ALA A 67 -11.86 12.55 -14.00
CA ALA A 67 -12.67 11.35 -14.13
C ALA A 67 -14.02 11.40 -13.41
N LEU A 68 -14.06 12.02 -12.23
CA LEU A 68 -15.25 12.05 -11.37
C LEU A 68 -16.15 13.24 -11.65
N SER A 69 -15.56 14.40 -11.96
CA SER A 69 -16.25 15.68 -11.97
C SER A 69 -16.03 16.51 -13.25
N GLY A 70 -15.24 16.00 -14.20
CA GLY A 70 -14.92 16.73 -15.44
C GLY A 70 -14.06 17.97 -15.21
N LEU A 71 -13.40 18.08 -14.05
CA LEU A 71 -12.47 19.16 -13.77
C LEU A 71 -11.24 19.04 -14.68
N HIS A 72 -10.64 20.18 -15.05
CA HIS A 72 -9.41 20.24 -15.84
C HIS A 72 -9.46 19.65 -17.27
N GLN A 73 -10.65 19.33 -17.80
CA GLN A 73 -10.86 18.83 -19.18
C GLN A 73 -10.11 19.62 -20.28
N PRO A 74 -9.97 20.96 -20.22
CA PRO A 74 -9.23 21.70 -21.25
C PRO A 74 -7.70 21.53 -21.17
N ASN A 75 -7.17 20.94 -20.10
CA ASN A 75 -5.74 20.80 -19.87
C ASN A 75 -5.22 19.46 -20.41
N PRO A 76 -4.47 19.44 -21.52
CA PRO A 76 -3.96 18.21 -22.11
C PRO A 76 -2.89 17.50 -21.26
N ARG A 77 -2.46 18.10 -20.15
CA ARG A 77 -1.51 17.49 -19.19
C ARG A 77 -2.21 16.67 -18.11
N VAL A 78 -3.53 16.77 -18.00
CA VAL A 78 -4.33 15.92 -17.12
C VAL A 78 -4.76 14.71 -17.94
N PHE A 79 -4.47 13.53 -17.40
CA PHE A 79 -4.73 12.27 -18.06
C PHE A 79 -6.02 11.66 -17.54
N GLY A 80 -6.72 10.99 -18.44
CA GLY A 80 -8.00 10.38 -18.15
C GLY A 80 -7.89 9.03 -17.43
N VAL A 81 -9.07 8.48 -17.12
CA VAL A 81 -9.24 7.21 -16.41
C VAL A 81 -8.49 6.04 -17.04
N TRP A 82 -8.39 6.01 -18.37
CA TRP A 82 -7.84 4.89 -19.13
C TRP A 82 -6.34 5.00 -19.40
N ASP A 83 -5.73 6.15 -19.11
CA ASP A 83 -4.32 6.40 -19.40
C ASP A 83 -3.41 5.79 -18.32
N TYR A 84 -3.83 5.83 -17.05
CA TYR A 84 -3.05 5.31 -15.92
C TYR A 84 -3.90 4.43 -15.00
N GLY A 85 -3.36 3.24 -14.68
CA GLY A 85 -3.99 2.32 -13.74
C GLY A 85 -4.24 2.93 -12.35
N VAL A 86 -3.36 3.81 -11.88
CA VAL A 86 -3.53 4.52 -10.60
C VAL A 86 -4.79 5.37 -10.61
N ILE A 87 -5.06 6.09 -11.71
CA ILE A 87 -6.27 6.91 -11.88
C ILE A 87 -7.50 6.01 -11.92
N PHE A 88 -7.45 4.92 -12.70
CA PHE A 88 -8.53 3.95 -12.79
C PHE A 88 -8.91 3.35 -11.42
N PHE A 89 -7.93 2.77 -10.71
CA PHE A 89 -8.19 2.11 -9.43
C PHE A 89 -8.62 3.08 -8.34
N THR A 90 -8.05 4.29 -8.31
CA THR A 90 -8.45 5.30 -7.33
C THR A 90 -9.85 5.82 -7.62
N THR A 91 -10.20 6.06 -8.90
CA THR A 91 -11.56 6.43 -9.32
C THR A 91 -12.56 5.33 -8.93
N LEU A 92 -12.20 4.06 -9.14
CA LEU A 92 -13.03 2.93 -8.75
C LEU A 92 -13.23 2.87 -7.24
N LEU A 93 -12.16 3.09 -6.46
CA LEU A 93 -12.21 3.09 -4.99
C LEU A 93 -13.13 4.19 -4.46
N VAL A 94 -13.04 5.42 -5.01
CA VAL A 94 -13.94 6.54 -4.66
C VAL A 94 -15.39 6.26 -5.10
N LYS A 95 -15.61 5.57 -6.22
CA LYS A 95 -16.98 5.21 -6.65
C LYS A 95 -17.60 4.08 -5.84
N LEU A 96 -16.80 3.13 -5.36
CA LEU A 96 -17.28 1.97 -4.60
C LEU A 96 -17.43 2.26 -3.11
N THR A 97 -16.68 3.22 -2.56
CA THR A 97 -16.67 3.53 -1.13
C THR A 97 -17.18 4.95 -0.89
N PRO A 98 -17.81 5.25 0.26
CA PRO A 98 -18.29 6.60 0.57
C PRO A 98 -17.16 7.55 1.02
N MET A 99 -15.91 7.26 0.66
CA MET A 99 -14.74 8.03 1.10
C MET A 99 -14.50 9.26 0.21
N SER A 100 -13.88 10.28 0.79
CA SER A 100 -13.41 11.46 0.06
C SER A 100 -12.29 11.09 -0.92
N LEU A 101 -12.08 11.93 -1.94
CA LEU A 101 -10.95 11.76 -2.87
C LEU A 101 -9.62 11.83 -2.12
N GLU A 102 -9.52 12.74 -1.16
CA GLU A 102 -8.36 12.98 -0.32
C GLU A 102 -8.01 11.73 0.49
N THR A 103 -8.99 11.14 1.19
CA THR A 103 -8.80 9.87 1.91
C THR A 103 -8.42 8.75 0.96
N ALA A 104 -9.12 8.60 -0.17
CA ALA A 104 -8.84 7.54 -1.13
C ALA A 104 -7.41 7.61 -1.69
N THR A 105 -6.97 8.80 -2.09
CA THR A 105 -5.62 9.03 -2.65
C THR A 105 -4.53 8.89 -1.59
N LEU A 106 -4.81 9.26 -0.34
CA LEU A 106 -3.87 9.11 0.78
C LEU A 106 -3.65 7.63 1.16
N TYR A 107 -4.71 6.84 1.27
CA TYR A 107 -4.62 5.45 1.76
C TYR A 107 -4.42 4.40 0.66
N ALA A 108 -4.75 4.70 -0.61
CA ALA A 108 -4.58 3.75 -1.71
C ALA A 108 -3.14 3.20 -1.82
N PRO A 109 -2.07 4.03 -1.76
CA PRO A 109 -0.69 3.52 -1.78
C PRO A 109 -0.41 2.54 -0.64
N SER A 110 -0.91 2.82 0.57
CA SER A 110 -0.72 1.94 1.72
C SER A 110 -1.41 0.59 1.56
N ILE A 111 -2.61 0.57 0.99
CA ILE A 111 -3.37 -0.66 0.72
C ILE A 111 -2.68 -1.50 -0.36
N PHE A 112 -2.43 -0.91 -1.53
CA PHE A 112 -1.88 -1.65 -2.68
C PHE A 112 -0.41 -2.04 -2.48
N SER A 113 0.41 -1.16 -1.89
CA SER A 113 1.82 -1.47 -1.60
C SER A 113 1.95 -2.62 -0.59
N SER A 114 1.00 -2.74 0.35
CA SER A 114 1.03 -3.82 1.34
C SER A 114 0.81 -5.21 0.73
N MET A 115 0.17 -5.30 -0.45
CA MET A 115 -0.05 -6.57 -1.15
C MET A 115 1.26 -7.24 -1.62
N VAL A 116 2.38 -6.51 -1.67
CA VAL A 116 3.70 -7.04 -2.08
C VAL A 116 4.18 -8.22 -1.24
N VAL A 117 3.71 -8.34 0.01
CA VAL A 117 4.07 -9.46 0.90
C VAL A 117 3.56 -10.81 0.39
N ILE A 118 2.44 -10.82 -0.36
CA ILE A 118 1.81 -12.04 -0.88
C ILE A 118 2.72 -12.74 -1.89
N PRO A 119 3.17 -12.11 -2.99
CA PRO A 119 4.07 -12.75 -3.94
C PRO A 119 5.41 -13.11 -3.30
N MET A 120 5.93 -12.33 -2.35
CA MET A 120 7.17 -12.66 -1.64
C MET A 120 7.08 -14.01 -0.89
N ILE A 121 6.00 -14.22 -0.13
CA ILE A 121 5.78 -15.47 0.61
C ILE A 121 5.49 -16.64 -0.35
N LEU A 122 4.75 -16.39 -1.44
CA LEU A 122 4.49 -17.39 -2.48
C LEU A 122 5.78 -17.87 -3.18
N ILE A 123 6.69 -16.96 -3.50
CA ILE A 123 7.99 -17.30 -4.11
C ILE A 123 8.79 -18.19 -3.14
N ALA A 124 8.86 -17.85 -1.86
CA ALA A 124 9.57 -18.68 -0.88
C ALA A 124 8.94 -20.06 -0.68
N ARG A 125 7.61 -20.18 -0.85
CA ARG A 125 6.91 -21.46 -0.83
C ARG A 125 7.33 -22.36 -2.00
N LEU A 126 7.64 -21.80 -3.17
CA LEU A 126 8.17 -22.58 -4.31
C LEU A 126 9.46 -23.31 -3.94
N TYR A 127 10.29 -22.70 -3.10
CA TYR A 127 11.54 -23.28 -2.59
C TYR A 127 11.38 -24.10 -1.31
N LYS A 128 10.14 -24.35 -0.85
CA LYS A 128 9.82 -25.04 0.40
C LYS A 128 10.37 -24.33 1.65
N GLN A 129 10.60 -23.02 1.57
CA GLN A 129 11.18 -22.19 2.64
C GLN A 129 10.20 -21.09 3.08
N THR A 130 8.93 -21.42 3.31
CA THR A 130 7.86 -20.44 3.59
C THR A 130 8.15 -19.54 4.79
N MET A 131 8.75 -20.06 5.87
CA MET A 131 9.10 -19.26 7.05
C MET A 131 10.14 -18.19 6.72
N TRP A 132 11.13 -18.50 5.89
CA TRP A 132 12.10 -17.51 5.43
C TRP A 132 11.47 -16.47 4.52
N GLY A 133 10.49 -16.86 3.70
CA GLY A 133 9.68 -15.91 2.92
C GLY A 133 8.92 -14.92 3.79
N PHE A 134 8.34 -15.38 4.90
CA PHE A 134 7.66 -14.52 5.85
C PHE A 134 8.62 -13.50 6.49
N PHE A 135 9.78 -13.95 7.00
CA PHE A 135 10.77 -13.01 7.57
C PHE A 135 11.34 -12.06 6.51
N ALA A 136 11.59 -12.53 5.30
CA ALA A 136 12.03 -11.68 4.18
C ALA A 136 10.97 -10.63 3.84
N ALA A 137 9.68 -10.99 3.87
CA ALA A 137 8.58 -10.05 3.66
C ALA A 137 8.54 -8.97 4.75
N LEU A 138 8.65 -9.35 6.03
CA LEU A 138 8.69 -8.38 7.13
C LEU A 138 9.88 -7.40 6.98
N LEU A 139 11.08 -7.92 6.72
CA LEU A 139 12.29 -7.10 6.55
C LEU A 139 12.20 -6.19 5.32
N GLY A 140 11.75 -6.72 4.18
CA GLY A 140 11.63 -5.97 2.94
C GLY A 140 10.69 -4.79 3.07
N VAL A 141 9.56 -4.99 3.75
CA VAL A 141 8.60 -3.91 3.97
C VAL A 141 9.10 -2.89 4.99
N SER A 142 9.74 -3.31 6.09
CA SER A 142 10.28 -2.37 7.07
C SER A 142 11.36 -1.45 6.48
N LEU A 143 12.22 -1.99 5.61
CA LEU A 143 13.26 -1.22 4.95
C LEU A 143 12.69 -0.18 3.98
N GLY A 144 11.62 -0.52 3.25
CA GLY A 144 10.97 0.41 2.33
C GLY A 144 10.37 1.64 3.02
N VAL A 145 9.88 1.48 4.25
CA VAL A 145 9.31 2.61 5.02
C VAL A 145 10.39 3.57 5.51
N THR A 146 11.50 3.06 6.07
CA THR A 146 12.58 3.92 6.61
C THR A 146 13.30 4.76 5.56
N ILE A 147 13.34 4.31 4.30
CA ILE A 147 14.00 5.06 3.22
C ILE A 147 13.13 6.24 2.74
N THR A 148 11.81 6.16 2.92
CA THR A 148 10.87 7.21 2.47
C THR A 148 10.76 8.37 3.47
N GLU A 149 11.30 8.22 4.69
CA GLU A 149 11.27 9.23 5.76
C GLU A 149 12.54 10.12 5.84
N ARG A 150 13.42 10.06 4.83
CA ARG A 150 14.59 10.96 4.69
C ARG A 150 14.38 11.96 3.56
#